data_AF-A0A3L7X9F9-F1
#
_entry.id   AF-A0A3L7X9F9-F1
#
_cell.length_a   1.000
_cell.length_b   1.000
_cell.length_c   1.000
_cell.angle_alpha   90.00
_cell.angle_beta   90.00
_cell.angle_gamma   90.00
#
_symmetry.space_group_name_H-M   'P 1'
#
loop_
_entity.id
_entity.type
_entity.pdbx_description
1 polymer ?
#
loop_
_entity_poly.entity_id
_entity_poly.type
_entity_poly.pdbx_seq_one_letter_code
_entity_poly.pdbx_strand_id
1 'polypeptide(L)'
;MNLAKARLFSLLSSLGWLALLLPVLTPLLRPGFFVSDDGRFHVYRIAALADAWRDGVLHPRLFPDFGFGYGQAVLNFYSPLSYWPGAALALLGMSPAVALQWTVALGFVLAALAAYGYVRSLWGE
;
A
#
# COMPACT_ATOMS: atom_id res chain seq x y z
N MET A 1 41.56 -4.60 2.82
CA MET A 1 40.31 -4.61 3.62
C MET A 1 39.85 -6.05 3.76
N ASN A 2 39.62 -6.57 4.98
CA ASN A 2 39.32 -8.00 5.16
C ASN A 2 37.96 -8.37 4.52
N LEU A 3 37.81 -9.60 4.00
CA LEU A 3 36.65 -10.03 3.20
C LEU A 3 35.30 -9.78 3.90
N ALA A 4 35.28 -9.95 5.23
CA ALA A 4 34.13 -9.65 6.08
C ALA A 4 33.77 -8.16 6.12
N LYS A 5 34.76 -7.25 6.12
CA LYS A 5 34.54 -5.80 6.07
C LYS A 5 34.05 -5.36 4.69
N ALA A 6 34.55 -5.96 3.61
CA ALA A 6 34.07 -5.70 2.25
C ALA A 6 32.63 -6.18 2.03
N ARG A 7 32.29 -7.38 2.54
CA ARG A 7 30.90 -7.89 2.54
C ARG A 7 29.97 -7.06 3.41
N LEU A 8 30.40 -6.67 4.61
CA LEU A 8 29.63 -5.80 5.50
C LEU A 8 29.39 -4.42 4.86
N PHE A 9 30.41 -3.82 4.25
CA PHE A 9 30.29 -2.55 3.54
C PHE A 9 29.34 -2.67 2.34
N SER A 10 29.45 -3.75 1.56
CA SER A 10 28.50 -4.06 0.47
C SER A 10 27.07 -4.27 0.99
N LEU A 11 26.88 -4.97 2.12
CA LEU A 11 25.55 -5.15 2.70
C LEU A 11 24.96 -3.83 3.21
N LEU A 12 25.78 -3.01 3.87
CA LEU A 12 25.39 -1.70 4.41
C LEU A 12 25.06 -0.71 3.29
N SER A 13 25.82 -0.71 2.19
CA SER A 13 25.47 0.09 1.00
C SER A 13 24.24 -0.46 0.27
N SER A 14 24.02 -1.78 0.30
CA SER A 14 22.82 -2.43 -0.25
C SER A 14 21.55 -2.20 0.58
N LEU A 15 21.68 -1.86 1.87
CA LEU A 15 20.55 -1.62 2.78
C LEU A 15 20.34 -0.12 3.10
N GLY A 16 21.32 0.73 2.79
CA GLY A 16 21.25 2.18 3.05
C GLY A 16 20.07 2.88 2.36
N TRP A 17 19.58 2.35 1.23
CA TRP A 17 18.40 2.89 0.55
C TRP A 17 17.11 2.68 1.36
N LEU A 18 17.04 1.67 2.24
CA LEU A 18 15.88 1.49 3.13
C LEU A 18 15.75 2.64 4.13
N ALA A 19 16.86 3.28 4.51
CA ALA A 19 16.81 4.48 5.35
C ALA A 19 16.12 5.65 4.64
N LEU A 20 16.13 5.69 3.30
CA LEU A 20 15.42 6.69 2.50
C LEU A 20 13.90 6.50 2.53
N LEU A 21 13.40 5.34 2.97
CA LEU A 21 11.96 5.13 3.19
C LEU A 21 11.48 5.81 4.50
N LEU A 22 12.37 6.08 5.45
CA LEU A 22 11.96 6.58 6.76
C LEU A 22 11.15 7.89 6.70
N PRO A 23 11.54 8.92 5.92
CA PRO A 23 10.76 10.16 5.85
C PRO A 23 9.32 9.94 5.34
N VAL A 24 9.14 9.04 4.36
CA VAL A 24 7.83 8.81 3.74
C VAL A 24 6.93 7.89 4.58
N LEU A 25 7.53 6.97 5.35
CA LEU A 25 6.79 6.10 6.26
C LEU A 25 6.42 6.80 7.59
N THR A 26 7.23 7.76 8.03
CA THR A 26 7.01 8.49 9.30
C THR A 26 5.58 9.04 9.45
N PRO A 27 4.96 9.75 8.49
CA PRO A 27 3.60 10.25 8.64
C PRO A 27 2.54 9.14 8.76
N LEU A 28 2.80 7.94 8.22
CA LEU A 28 1.89 6.79 8.30
C LEU A 28 1.93 6.10 9.67
N LEU A 29 3.01 6.26 10.42
CA LEU A 29 3.22 5.65 11.74
C LEU A 29 2.73 6.52 12.89
N ARG A 30 2.30 7.76 12.62
CA ARG A 30 1.76 8.65 13.64
C ARG A 30 0.38 8.16 14.09
N PRO A 31 0.03 8.30 15.38
CA PRO A 31 -1.32 8.00 15.84
C PRO A 31 -2.39 8.77 15.06
N GLY A 32 -3.46 8.08 14.70
CA GLY A 32 -4.55 8.64 13.89
C GLY A 32 -4.37 8.38 12.39
N PHE A 33 -5.21 9.03 11.59
CA PHE A 33 -5.18 8.93 10.12
C PHE A 33 -4.44 10.16 9.55
N PHE A 34 -3.66 9.96 8.49
CA PHE A 34 -2.90 11.05 7.86
C PHE A 34 -3.84 12.04 7.14
N VAL A 35 -3.41 13.30 7.03
CA VAL A 35 -4.19 14.34 6.33
C VAL A 35 -4.11 14.11 4.83
N SER A 36 -5.26 14.09 4.17
CA SER A 36 -5.40 13.90 2.73
C SER A 36 -6.77 14.41 2.27
N ASP A 37 -6.83 14.95 1.06
CA ASP A 37 -8.07 15.46 0.45
C ASP A 37 -9.06 14.34 0.15
N ASP A 38 -8.57 13.17 -0.27
CA ASP A 38 -9.39 12.03 -0.67
C ASP A 38 -9.17 10.75 0.16
N GLY A 39 -8.28 10.79 1.16
CA GLY A 39 -7.89 9.63 1.96
C GLY A 39 -9.07 8.91 2.59
N ARG A 40 -10.09 9.64 3.06
CA ARG A 40 -11.32 9.06 3.61
C ARG A 40 -12.12 8.26 2.57
N PHE A 41 -12.14 8.69 1.30
CA PHE A 41 -12.79 7.93 0.24
C PHE A 41 -12.10 6.59 0.02
N HIS A 42 -10.77 6.55 0.08
CA HIS A 42 -10.02 5.29 -0.03
C HIS A 42 -10.29 4.34 1.14
N VAL A 43 -10.48 4.88 2.37
CA VAL A 43 -10.91 4.09 3.54
C VAL A 43 -12.27 3.41 3.28
N TYR A 44 -13.26 4.17 2.80
CA TYR A 44 -14.59 3.61 2.49
C TYR A 44 -14.56 2.58 1.36
N ARG A 45 -13.70 2.77 0.35
CA ARG A 45 -13.54 1.81 -0.76
C ARG A 45 -12.93 0.50 -0.29
N ILE A 46 -11.97 0.53 0.63
CA ILE A 46 -11.41 -0.68 1.26
C ILE A 46 -12.48 -1.40 2.07
N ALA A 47 -13.28 -0.66 2.86
CA ALA A 47 -14.37 -1.25 3.64
C ALA A 47 -15.39 -1.96 2.72
N ALA A 48 -15.90 -1.26 1.71
CA ALA A 48 -16.88 -1.81 0.77
C ALA A 48 -16.34 -2.98 -0.05
N LEU A 49 -15.05 -2.96 -0.43
CA LEU A 49 -14.43 -4.10 -1.11
C LEU A 49 -14.28 -5.31 -0.17
N ALA A 50 -13.92 -5.09 1.10
CA ALA A 50 -13.86 -6.16 2.09
C ALA A 50 -15.24 -6.77 2.34
N ASP A 51 -16.30 -5.95 2.43
CA ASP A 51 -17.67 -6.44 2.59
C ASP A 51 -18.14 -7.24 1.36
N ALA A 52 -17.88 -6.74 0.15
CA ALA A 52 -18.14 -7.50 -1.07
C ALA A 52 -17.41 -8.86 -1.10
N TRP A 53 -16.15 -8.91 -0.62
CA TRP A 53 -15.40 -10.15 -0.52
C TRP A 53 -15.97 -11.11 0.54
N ARG A 54 -16.49 -10.59 1.67
CA ARG A 54 -17.21 -11.41 2.68
C ARG A 54 -18.45 -12.05 2.08
N ASP A 55 -19.13 -11.33 1.19
CA ASP A 55 -20.33 -11.80 0.49
C ASP A 55 -20.01 -12.69 -0.73
N GLY A 56 -18.73 -13.03 -0.96
CA GLY A 56 -18.29 -13.89 -2.06
C GLY A 56 -18.20 -13.18 -3.42
N VAL A 57 -18.33 -11.87 -3.46
CA VAL A 57 -18.22 -11.05 -4.69
C VAL A 57 -16.80 -10.51 -4.81
N LEU A 58 -15.92 -11.28 -5.45
CA LEU A 58 -14.49 -10.92 -5.58
C LEU A 58 -14.26 -9.66 -6.44
N HIS A 59 -15.09 -9.46 -7.48
CA HIS A 59 -14.99 -8.34 -8.42
C HIS A 59 -16.28 -7.51 -8.46
N PRO A 60 -16.59 -6.74 -7.41
CA PRO A 60 -17.81 -5.96 -7.35
C PRO A 60 -17.76 -4.82 -8.38
N ARG A 61 -18.80 -4.73 -9.21
CA ARG A 61 -18.96 -3.63 -10.18
C ARG A 61 -19.62 -2.39 -9.58
N LEU A 62 -20.38 -2.58 -8.50
CA LEU A 62 -21.14 -1.55 -7.81
C LEU A 62 -20.98 -1.75 -6.29
N PHE A 63 -20.67 -0.67 -5.58
CA PHE A 63 -20.76 -0.64 -4.12
C PHE A 63 -22.13 -0.10 -3.72
N PRO A 64 -23.01 -0.90 -3.09
CA PRO A 64 -24.41 -0.54 -2.89
C PRO A 64 -24.58 0.63 -1.91
N ASP A 65 -23.77 0.70 -0.86
CA ASP A 65 -23.89 1.75 0.17
C ASP A 65 -23.38 3.12 -0.28
N PHE A 66 -22.69 3.18 -1.42
CA PHE A 66 -22.15 4.42 -1.95
C PHE A 66 -23.25 5.28 -2.57
N GLY A 67 -23.01 6.59 -2.61
CA GLY A 67 -23.98 7.54 -3.18
C GLY A 67 -25.32 7.50 -2.47
N PHE A 68 -25.34 7.49 -1.13
CA PHE A 68 -26.57 7.45 -0.32
C PHE A 68 -27.45 6.21 -0.57
N GLY A 69 -26.86 5.06 -0.91
CA GLY A 69 -27.58 3.81 -1.16
C GLY A 69 -28.06 3.60 -2.60
N TYR A 70 -27.82 4.55 -3.51
CA TYR A 70 -28.08 4.37 -4.95
C TYR A 70 -27.02 3.50 -5.64
N GLY A 71 -25.92 3.24 -4.96
CA GLY A 71 -24.78 2.51 -5.45
C GLY A 71 -23.84 3.37 -6.31
N GLN A 72 -22.54 3.05 -6.28
CA GLN A 72 -21.56 3.67 -7.18
C GLN A 72 -20.58 2.67 -7.76
N ALA A 73 -20.26 2.88 -9.04
CA ALA A 73 -19.47 1.96 -9.85
C ALA A 73 -17.95 2.25 -9.75
N VAL A 74 -17.45 2.41 -8.51
CA VAL A 74 -16.13 2.98 -8.22
C VAL A 74 -14.99 2.22 -8.91
N LEU A 75 -15.00 0.89 -8.82
CA LEU A 75 -13.92 0.05 -9.34
C LEU A 75 -13.92 -0.10 -10.87
N ASN A 76 -14.91 0.47 -11.58
CA ASN A 76 -14.83 0.62 -13.04
C ASN A 76 -13.97 1.83 -13.45
N PHE A 77 -13.77 2.80 -12.55
CA PHE A 77 -13.04 4.04 -12.83
C PHE A 77 -11.76 4.19 -11.99
N TYR A 78 -11.60 3.40 -10.93
CA TYR A 78 -10.40 3.37 -10.10
C TYR A 78 -9.74 1.99 -10.13
N SER A 79 -8.41 1.97 -10.03
CA SER A 79 -7.60 0.75 -10.07
C SER A 79 -7.96 -0.22 -8.92
N PRO A 80 -8.60 -1.37 -9.21
CA PRO A 80 -9.05 -2.29 -8.16
C PRO A 80 -7.89 -2.85 -7.33
N LEU A 81 -6.78 -3.17 -7.99
CA LEU A 81 -5.62 -3.80 -7.37
C LEU A 81 -5.03 -2.94 -6.24
N SER A 82 -5.15 -1.61 -6.32
CA SER A 82 -4.69 -0.68 -5.28
C SER A 82 -5.41 -0.87 -3.94
N TYR A 83 -6.61 -1.47 -3.95
CA TYR A 83 -7.43 -1.69 -2.76
C TYR A 83 -7.33 -3.12 -2.21
N TRP A 84 -6.77 -4.06 -2.98
CA TRP A 84 -6.74 -5.48 -2.61
C TRP A 84 -5.95 -5.77 -1.33
N PRO A 85 -4.74 -5.21 -1.11
CA PRO A 85 -4.02 -5.43 0.15
C PRO A 85 -4.82 -4.92 1.34
N GLY A 86 -5.44 -3.74 1.19
CA GLY A 86 -6.25 -3.12 2.24
C GLY A 86 -7.50 -3.94 2.56
N ALA A 87 -8.22 -4.41 1.55
CA ALA A 87 -9.40 -5.25 1.72
C ALA A 87 -9.03 -6.59 2.39
N ALA A 88 -7.92 -7.22 2.00
CA ALA A 88 -7.41 -8.43 2.63
C ALA A 88 -7.09 -8.20 4.12
N LEU A 89 -6.41 -7.11 4.46
CA LEU A 89 -6.12 -6.74 5.85
C LEU A 89 -7.40 -6.45 6.65
N ALA A 90 -8.39 -5.81 6.03
CA ALA A 90 -9.68 -5.54 6.66
C ALA A 90 -10.49 -6.82 6.92
N LEU A 91 -10.39 -7.83 6.04
CA LEU A 91 -10.95 -9.16 6.29
C LEU A 91 -10.29 -9.85 7.49
N LEU A 92 -9.00 -9.61 7.71
CA LEU A 92 -8.25 -10.11 8.88
C LEU A 92 -8.54 -9.34 10.18
N GLY A 93 -9.51 -8.43 10.17
CA GLY A 93 -9.97 -7.68 11.35
C GLY A 93 -9.26 -6.35 11.58
N MET A 94 -8.38 -5.92 10.67
CA MET A 94 -7.80 -4.58 10.73
C MET A 94 -8.85 -3.52 10.38
N SER A 95 -8.81 -2.36 11.03
CA SER A 95 -9.69 -1.26 10.62
C SER A 95 -9.32 -0.79 9.20
N PRO A 96 -10.29 -0.42 8.34
CA PRO A 96 -10.00 0.04 6.98
C PRO A 96 -9.02 1.22 6.90
N ALA A 97 -9.03 2.10 7.91
CA ALA A 97 -8.12 3.24 8.00
C ALA A 97 -6.65 2.80 8.20
N VAL A 98 -6.42 1.85 9.11
CA VAL A 98 -5.08 1.29 9.34
C VAL A 98 -4.65 0.41 8.16
N ALA A 99 -5.59 -0.36 7.59
CA ALA A 99 -5.34 -1.16 6.39
C ALA A 99 -4.89 -0.30 5.20
N LEU A 100 -5.48 0.90 5.03
CA LEU A 100 -5.04 1.86 4.03
C LEU A 100 -3.60 2.35 4.28
N GLN A 101 -3.24 2.68 5.51
CA GLN A 101 -1.87 3.09 5.85
C GLN A 101 -0.85 2.00 5.49
N TRP A 102 -1.14 0.74 5.82
CA TRP A 102 -0.30 -0.40 5.42
C TRP A 102 -0.24 -0.61 3.91
N THR A 103 -1.35 -0.41 3.21
CA THR A 103 -1.41 -0.51 1.75
C THR A 103 -0.53 0.56 1.08
N VAL A 104 -0.58 1.80 1.57
CA VAL A 104 0.27 2.90 1.09
C VAL A 104 1.74 2.63 1.44
N ALA A 105 2.04 2.16 2.65
CA ALA A 105 3.39 1.79 3.06
C ALA A 105 3.98 0.69 2.16
N LEU A 106 3.18 -0.34 1.87
CA LEU A 106 3.54 -1.40 0.92
C LEU A 106 3.84 -0.82 -0.47
N GLY A 107 3.01 0.11 -0.94
CA GLY A 107 3.23 0.83 -2.21
C GLY A 107 4.59 1.54 -2.25
N PHE A 108 4.98 2.25 -1.20
CA PHE A 108 6.29 2.90 -1.12
C PHE A 108 7.45 1.91 -1.13
N VAL A 109 7.33 0.79 -0.39
CA VAL A 109 8.36 -0.26 -0.37
C VAL A 109 8.52 -0.89 -1.76
N LEU A 110 7.41 -1.24 -2.42
CA LEU A 110 7.42 -1.80 -3.76
C LEU A 110 7.99 -0.82 -4.79
N ALA A 111 7.63 0.47 -4.70
CA ALA A 111 8.18 1.50 -5.58
C ALA A 111 9.69 1.64 -5.42
N ALA A 112 10.21 1.63 -4.19
CA ALA A 112 11.64 1.70 -3.93
C ALA A 112 12.39 0.45 -4.42
N LEU A 113 11.84 -0.75 -4.21
CA LEU A 113 12.39 -2.00 -4.75
C LEU A 113 12.41 -1.99 -6.28
N ALA A 114 11.32 -1.54 -6.92
CA ALA A 114 11.23 -1.43 -8.37
C ALA A 114 12.24 -0.41 -8.93
N ALA A 115 12.37 0.76 -8.29
CA ALA A 115 13.36 1.76 -8.68
C ALA A 115 14.80 1.23 -8.55
N TYR A 116 15.12 0.57 -7.44
CA TYR A 116 16.43 -0.06 -7.26
C TYR A 116 16.69 -1.14 -8.31
N GLY A 117 15.72 -2.04 -8.53
CA GLY A 117 15.81 -3.09 -9.53
C GLY A 117 16.01 -2.54 -10.95
N TYR A 118 15.31 -1.47 -11.29
CA TYR A 118 15.44 -0.79 -12.58
C TYR A 118 16.84 -0.20 -12.78
N VAL A 119 17.34 0.59 -11.82
CA VAL A 119 18.70 1.15 -11.87
C VAL A 119 19.76 0.05 -11.97
N ARG A 120 19.60 -1.03 -11.18
CA ARG A 120 20.50 -2.19 -11.25
C ARG A 120 20.45 -2.87 -12.62
N SER A 121 19.30 -2.94 -13.28
CA SER A 121 19.21 -3.54 -14.62
C SER A 121 19.89 -2.72 -15.71
N LEU A 122 20.07 -1.41 -15.48
CA LEU A 122 20.70 -0.49 -16.44
C LEU A 122 22.20 -0.35 -16.23
N TRP A 123 22.66 -0.31 -14.98
CA TRP A 123 24.03 0.03 -14.61
C TRP A 123 24.71 -0.98 -13.67
N GLY A 124 24.00 -2.04 -13.28
CA GLY A 124 24.61 -3.11 -12.48
C GLY A 124 25.49 -3.98 -13.35
N GLU A 125 26.79 -4.04 -13.05
CA GLU A 125 27.60 -5.24 -13.32
C GLU A 125 27.09 -6.43 -12.48
#